data_AF-A0A8J3GED0-F1
#
_entry.id   AF-A0A8J3GED0-F1
#
_cell.length_a   1.000
_cell.length_b   1.000
_cell.length_c   1.000
_cell.angle_alpha   90.00
_cell.angle_beta   90.00
_cell.angle_gamma   90.00
#
_symmetry.space_group_name_H-M   'P 1'
#
loop_
_entity.id
_entity.type
_entity.pdbx_description
1 polymer ?
#
loop_
_entity_poly.entity_id
_entity_poly.type
_entity_poly.pdbx_seq_one_letter_code
_entity_poly.pdbx_strand_id
1 'polypeptide(L)'
;MSELPTNPENKTEPIVKPTPDPTPWIGVDLDGTLAKFSAWRGISHIGKPIPEMMARVRHWREEGRKVKIFTARAAHEEYLPPIRKWLKKQRLADMEITNELDPYVVEIWDDRAIQVITNKGQIFRHPSVTARPKAPLLEEAFPHENRPTLSYMQARV
;
A
#
# COMPACT_ATOMS: atom_id res chain seq x y z
N MET A 1 30.68 -23.79 -46.28
CA MET A 1 29.47 -23.94 -45.46
C MET A 1 29.94 -24.24 -44.05
N SER A 2 29.99 -23.24 -43.18
CA SER A 2 30.45 -23.34 -41.80
C SER A 2 29.24 -23.50 -40.89
N GLU A 3 29.11 -24.65 -40.25
CA GLU A 3 28.07 -24.92 -39.27
C GLU A 3 28.31 -24.08 -38.01
N LEU A 4 27.26 -23.39 -37.54
CA LEU A 4 27.26 -22.66 -36.28
C LEU A 4 27.04 -23.65 -35.13
N PRO A 5 27.76 -23.55 -34.00
CA PRO A 5 27.58 -24.45 -32.87
C PRO A 5 26.24 -24.19 -32.17
N THR A 6 25.51 -25.27 -31.88
CA THR A 6 24.26 -25.27 -31.12
C THR A 6 24.53 -25.03 -29.63
N ASN A 7 23.91 -23.97 -29.08
CA ASN A 7 23.99 -23.65 -27.66
C ASN A 7 23.03 -24.56 -26.87
N PRO A 8 23.49 -25.34 -25.88
CA PRO A 8 22.62 -26.22 -25.10
C PRO A 8 21.67 -25.39 -24.22
N GLU A 9 20.40 -25.77 -24.29
CA GLU A 9 19.26 -25.20 -23.58
C GLU A 9 19.54 -25.01 -22.08
N ASN A 10 19.53 -23.76 -21.62
CA ASN A 10 19.45 -23.43 -20.21
C ASN A 10 18.00 -23.67 -19.74
N LYS A 11 17.71 -24.91 -19.30
CA LYS A 11 16.46 -25.27 -18.64
C LYS A 11 16.41 -24.59 -17.27
N THR A 12 15.92 -23.36 -17.26
CA THR A 12 15.55 -22.67 -16.01
C THR A 12 14.31 -23.35 -15.48
N GLU A 13 14.43 -24.05 -14.35
CA GLU A 13 13.28 -24.56 -13.61
C GLU A 13 12.32 -23.40 -13.31
N PRO A 14 10.99 -23.60 -13.39
CA PRO A 14 10.04 -22.55 -13.08
C PRO A 14 10.25 -22.11 -11.63
N ILE A 15 10.56 -20.83 -11.44
CA ILE A 15 10.63 -20.20 -10.12
C ILE A 15 9.23 -20.35 -9.50
N VAL A 16 9.06 -21.34 -8.62
CA VAL A 16 7.83 -21.50 -7.84
C VAL A 16 7.79 -20.37 -6.83
N LYS A 17 7.14 -19.26 -7.21
CA LYS A 17 6.84 -18.20 -6.25
C LYS A 17 5.99 -18.81 -5.12
N PRO A 18 6.30 -18.52 -3.85
CA PRO A 18 5.50 -19.01 -2.74
C PRO A 18 4.04 -18.56 -2.92
N THR A 19 3.09 -19.44 -2.61
CA THR A 19 1.67 -19.10 -2.70
C THR A 19 1.37 -17.93 -1.76
N PRO A 20 0.69 -16.87 -2.24
CA PRO A 20 0.39 -15.71 -1.41
C PRO A 20 -0.48 -16.11 -0.21
N ASP A 21 -0.19 -15.53 0.95
CA ASP A 21 -0.99 -15.66 2.16
C ASP A 21 -2.46 -15.31 1.85
N PRO A 22 -3.42 -16.22 2.12
CA PRO A 22 -4.83 -16.02 1.79
C PRO A 22 -5.56 -15.00 2.67
N THR A 23 -4.86 -14.34 3.60
CA THR A 23 -5.44 -13.31 4.47
C THR A 23 -5.80 -12.05 3.68
N PRO A 24 -7.08 -11.61 3.69
CA PRO A 24 -7.50 -10.37 3.06
C PRO A 24 -6.73 -9.15 3.58
N TRP A 25 -6.30 -8.24 2.71
CA TRP A 25 -5.46 -7.09 3.11
C TRP A 25 -5.77 -5.79 2.39
N ILE A 26 -5.49 -4.68 3.07
CA ILE A 26 -5.62 -3.31 2.57
C ILE A 26 -4.26 -2.84 2.06
N GLY A 27 -4.18 -2.45 0.79
CA GLY A 27 -2.98 -1.86 0.19
C GLY A 27 -2.97 -0.35 0.37
N VAL A 28 -1.88 0.20 0.89
CA VAL A 28 -1.71 1.65 1.07
C VAL A 28 -0.45 2.10 0.37
N ASP A 29 -0.58 2.99 -0.62
CA ASP A 29 0.57 3.61 -1.27
C ASP A 29 1.37 4.51 -0.31
N LEU A 30 2.63 4.73 -0.67
CA LEU A 30 3.55 5.55 0.08
C LEU A 30 3.54 7.02 -0.38
N ASP A 31 3.88 7.31 -1.63
CA ASP A 31 4.22 8.67 -2.09
C ASP A 31 3.02 9.45 -2.60
N GLY A 32 2.55 10.40 -1.79
CA GLY A 32 1.32 11.15 -2.07
C GLY A 32 0.16 10.64 -1.22
N THR A 33 0.28 9.42 -0.70
CA THR A 33 -0.76 8.73 0.06
C THR A 33 -0.46 8.68 1.57
N LEU A 34 0.53 7.89 1.99
CA LEU A 34 0.92 7.80 3.40
C LEU A 34 1.98 8.84 3.81
N ALA A 35 2.81 9.26 2.85
CA ALA A 35 3.85 10.28 2.99
C ALA A 35 3.65 11.38 1.95
N LYS A 36 3.89 12.64 2.34
CA LYS A 36 3.80 13.78 1.43
C LYS A 36 4.80 13.62 0.29
N PHE A 37 4.32 13.74 -0.93
CA PHE A 37 5.15 13.78 -2.14
C PHE A 37 4.95 15.12 -2.84
N SER A 38 6.05 15.73 -3.27
CA SER A 38 6.02 16.99 -4.04
C SER A 38 6.87 16.92 -5.29
N ALA A 39 8.06 16.33 -5.18
CA ALA A 39 8.97 16.07 -6.28
C ALA A 39 9.91 14.93 -5.90
N TRP A 40 10.45 14.24 -6.90
CA TRP A 40 11.50 13.26 -6.68
C TRP A 40 12.78 13.93 -6.17
N ARG A 41 13.35 13.38 -5.09
CA ARG A 41 14.58 13.89 -4.43
C ARG A 41 15.60 12.77 -4.17
N GLY A 42 15.50 11.70 -4.95
CA GLY A 42 16.32 10.50 -4.80
C GLY A 42 15.70 9.43 -3.90
N ILE A 43 16.27 8.24 -4.01
CA ILE A 43 15.75 6.97 -3.48
C ILE A 43 15.56 6.99 -1.95
N SER A 44 16.44 7.71 -1.26
CA SER A 44 16.47 7.80 0.20
C SER A 44 15.48 8.81 0.77
N HIS A 45 14.87 9.65 -0.06
CA HIS A 45 13.94 10.68 0.39
C HIS A 45 12.50 10.15 0.41
N ILE A 46 11.87 10.21 1.58
CA ILE A 46 10.44 9.99 1.81
C ILE A 46 9.95 11.17 2.64
N GLY A 47 8.82 11.76 2.26
CA GLY A 47 8.31 12.97 2.87
C GLY A 47 7.77 12.79 4.30
N LYS A 48 7.21 13.87 4.84
CA LYS A 48 6.53 13.84 6.14
C LYS A 48 5.27 12.97 6.06
N PRO A 49 4.89 12.26 7.14
CA PRO A 49 3.64 11.50 7.16
C PRO A 49 2.43 12.39 6.87
N ILE A 50 1.45 11.85 6.15
CA ILE A 50 0.13 12.47 5.96
C ILE A 50 -0.76 12.05 7.13
N PRO A 51 -1.09 12.97 8.05
CA PRO A 51 -1.57 12.54 9.36
C PRO A 51 -2.92 11.81 9.36
N GLU A 52 -3.85 12.19 8.47
CA GLU A 52 -5.13 11.50 8.38
C GLU A 52 -4.99 10.08 7.83
N MET A 53 -4.07 9.85 6.89
CA MET A 53 -3.81 8.50 6.38
C MET A 53 -3.12 7.64 7.44
N MET A 54 -2.18 8.22 8.19
CA MET A 54 -1.56 7.55 9.35
C MET A 54 -2.59 7.14 10.39
N ALA A 55 -3.57 8.01 10.67
CA ALA A 55 -4.67 7.74 11.58
C ALA A 55 -5.48 6.52 11.12
N ARG A 56 -5.89 6.50 9.84
CA ARG A 56 -6.61 5.37 9.22
C ARG A 56 -5.81 4.07 9.33
N VAL A 57 -4.54 4.08 8.91
CA VAL A 57 -3.67 2.88 8.96
C VAL A 57 -3.52 2.34 10.38
N ARG A 58 -3.29 3.19 11.38
CA ARG A 58 -3.18 2.74 12.78
C ARG A 58 -4.48 2.14 13.26
N HIS A 59 -5.60 2.82 13.01
CA HIS A 59 -6.92 2.34 13.41
C HIS A 59 -7.24 0.96 12.80
N TRP A 60 -7.03 0.76 11.49
CA TRP A 60 -7.26 -0.54 10.88
C TRP A 60 -6.37 -1.64 11.47
N ARG A 61 -5.12 -1.32 11.84
CA ARG A 61 -4.23 -2.27 12.51
C ARG A 61 -4.68 -2.58 13.95
N GLU A 62 -5.18 -1.59 14.68
CA GLU A 62 -5.78 -1.79 16.01
C GLU A 62 -7.03 -2.68 15.94
N GLU A 63 -7.81 -2.59 14.86
CA GLU A 63 -8.92 -3.49 14.57
C GLU A 63 -8.47 -4.91 14.11
N GLY A 64 -7.17 -5.17 14.02
CA GLY A 64 -6.64 -6.46 13.57
C GLY A 64 -6.69 -6.69 12.07
N ARG A 65 -6.94 -5.65 11.25
CA ARG A 65 -6.91 -5.78 9.79
C ARG A 65 -5.48 -5.84 9.28
N LYS A 66 -5.23 -6.70 8.29
CA LYS A 66 -3.94 -6.75 7.59
C LYS A 66 -3.80 -5.53 6.67
N VAL A 67 -2.75 -4.75 6.87
CA VAL A 67 -2.42 -3.58 6.05
C VAL A 67 -0.99 -3.75 5.53
N LYS A 68 -0.80 -3.58 4.21
CA LYS A 68 0.53 -3.63 3.57
C LYS A 68 0.83 -2.28 2.92
N ILE A 69 2.11 -1.92 2.89
CA ILE A 69 2.58 -0.83 2.03
C ILE A 69 2.60 -1.35 0.59
N PHE A 70 1.73 -0.81 -0.24
CA PHE A 70 1.60 -1.18 -1.66
C PHE A 70 2.12 -0.05 -2.53
N THR A 71 3.38 -0.13 -2.94
CA THR A 71 4.06 1.02 -3.56
C THR A 71 4.92 0.62 -4.75
N ALA A 72 4.91 1.44 -5.80
CA ALA A 72 5.77 1.27 -6.96
C ALA A 72 7.27 1.23 -6.61
N ARG A 73 7.68 1.87 -5.49
CA ARG A 73 9.08 1.80 -5.04
C ARG A 73 9.54 0.37 -4.76
N ALA A 74 8.65 -0.54 -4.38
CA ALA A 74 9.00 -1.92 -4.08
C ALA A 74 9.39 -2.74 -5.32
N ALA A 75 9.24 -2.18 -6.53
CA ALA A 75 9.78 -2.77 -7.76
C ALA A 75 11.31 -2.83 -7.78
N HIS A 76 12.00 -2.05 -6.94
CA HIS A 76 13.45 -2.01 -6.85
C HIS A 76 13.91 -2.32 -5.42
N GLU A 77 14.68 -3.39 -5.23
CA GLU A 77 15.13 -3.83 -3.90
C GLU A 77 15.93 -2.74 -3.16
N GLU A 78 16.69 -1.92 -3.89
CA GLU A 78 17.46 -0.79 -3.35
C GLU A 78 16.58 0.29 -2.67
N TYR A 79 15.27 0.33 -2.96
CA TYR A 79 14.36 1.31 -2.36
C TYR A 79 13.71 0.79 -1.07
N LEU A 80 13.81 -0.52 -0.78
CA LEU A 80 13.23 -1.11 0.41
C LEU A 80 13.89 -0.62 1.72
N PRO A 81 15.23 -0.48 1.85
CA PRO A 81 15.83 -0.03 3.09
C PRO A 81 15.40 1.39 3.52
N PRO A 82 15.32 2.40 2.64
CA PRO A 82 14.73 3.70 2.98
C PRO A 82 13.28 3.61 3.49
N ILE A 83 12.44 2.79 2.85
CA ILE A 83 11.04 2.60 3.25
C ILE A 83 10.98 1.98 4.64
N ARG A 84 11.70 0.89 4.89
CA ARG A 84 11.78 0.23 6.21
C ARG A 84 12.25 1.19 7.30
N LYS A 85 13.26 2.02 7.01
CA LYS A 85 13.76 3.05 7.94
C LYS A 85 12.69 4.09 8.24
N TRP A 86 11.93 4.52 7.23
CA TRP A 86 10.85 5.49 7.42
C TRP A 86 9.69 4.88 8.22
N LEU A 87 9.24 3.67 7.89
CA LEU A 87 8.19 2.96 8.62
C LEU A 87 8.57 2.74 10.09
N LYS A 88 9.83 2.36 10.37
CA LYS A 88 10.33 2.25 11.74
C LYS A 88 10.19 3.56 12.52
N LYS A 89 10.53 4.71 11.91
CA LYS A 89 10.33 6.03 12.54
C LYS A 89 8.86 6.35 12.80
N GLN A 90 7.95 5.83 11.98
CA GLN A 90 6.51 6.00 12.15
C GLN A 90 5.86 4.94 13.04
N ARG A 91 6.65 4.03 13.63
CA ARG A 91 6.18 2.89 14.46
C ARG A 91 5.29 1.91 13.69
N LEU A 92 5.66 1.66 12.42
CA LEU A 92 4.99 0.75 11.48
C LEU A 92 5.99 -0.29 10.93
N ALA A 93 7.02 -0.64 11.69
CA ALA A 93 8.17 -1.43 11.20
C ALA A 93 7.82 -2.85 10.74
N ASP A 94 6.69 -3.38 11.20
CA ASP A 94 6.20 -4.73 10.96
C ASP A 94 5.31 -4.84 9.70
N MET A 95 4.99 -3.71 9.04
CA MET A 95 4.20 -3.75 7.83
C MET A 95 4.97 -4.38 6.67
N GLU A 96 4.32 -5.32 5.99
CA GLU A 96 4.80 -5.87 4.71
C GLU A 96 4.85 -4.76 3.65
N ILE A 97 5.85 -4.83 2.77
CA ILE A 97 6.05 -3.89 1.65
C ILE A 97 6.01 -4.73 0.36
N THR A 98 5.16 -4.35 -0.59
CA THR A 98 5.00 -5.08 -1.86
C THR A 98 4.59 -4.13 -3.00
N ASN A 99 4.87 -4.52 -4.24
CA ASN A 99 4.28 -3.96 -5.45
C ASN A 99 3.47 -5.01 -6.23
N GLU A 100 3.31 -6.22 -5.69
CA GLU A 100 2.54 -7.30 -6.30
C GLU A 100 1.08 -7.23 -5.86
N LEU A 101 0.15 -7.19 -6.83
CA LEU A 101 -1.29 -7.24 -6.61
C LEU A 101 -1.74 -8.70 -6.62
N ASP A 102 -2.08 -9.22 -5.44
CA ASP A 102 -2.63 -10.57 -5.28
C ASP A 102 -4.17 -10.56 -5.14
N PRO A 103 -4.87 -11.70 -5.34
CA PRO A 103 -6.33 -11.78 -5.25
C PRO A 103 -6.94 -11.47 -3.87
N TYR A 104 -6.13 -11.37 -2.82
CA TYR A 104 -6.58 -11.12 -1.45
C TYR A 104 -6.55 -9.62 -1.09
N VAL A 105 -6.11 -8.75 -2.01
CA VAL A 105 -6.32 -7.30 -1.88
C VAL A 105 -7.80 -7.00 -1.86
N VAL A 106 -8.29 -6.48 -0.74
CA VAL A 106 -9.70 -6.08 -0.64
C VAL A 106 -9.95 -4.64 -1.04
N GLU A 107 -8.94 -3.78 -0.88
CA GLU A 107 -9.01 -2.33 -1.12
C GLU A 107 -7.60 -1.75 -1.30
N ILE A 108 -7.50 -0.70 -2.14
CA ILE A 108 -6.26 0.05 -2.39
C ILE A 108 -6.53 1.53 -2.10
N TRP A 109 -5.65 2.13 -1.31
CA TRP A 109 -5.57 3.57 -1.06
C TRP A 109 -4.34 4.11 -1.78
N ASP A 110 -4.56 4.98 -2.75
CA ASP A 110 -3.52 5.54 -3.62
C ASP A 110 -3.99 6.90 -4.16
N ASP A 111 -3.13 7.92 -4.16
CA ASP A 111 -3.46 9.29 -4.60
C ASP A 111 -3.71 9.40 -6.10
N ARG A 112 -3.36 8.37 -6.88
CA ARG A 112 -3.50 8.30 -8.33
C ARG A 112 -4.58 7.32 -8.79
N ALA A 113 -5.15 6.52 -7.88
CA ALA A 113 -6.18 5.56 -8.24
C ALA A 113 -7.52 6.23 -8.53
N ILE A 114 -8.14 5.85 -9.65
CA ILE A 114 -9.52 6.22 -10.00
C ILE A 114 -10.38 4.97 -9.95
N GLN A 115 -11.36 4.95 -9.05
CA GLN A 115 -12.29 3.83 -8.96
C GLN A 115 -13.23 3.81 -10.17
N VAL A 116 -13.42 2.62 -10.72
CA VAL A 116 -14.47 2.33 -11.71
C VAL A 116 -15.59 1.51 -11.09
N ILE A 117 -16.81 1.71 -11.55
CA ILE A 117 -17.94 0.87 -11.16
C ILE A 117 -17.72 -0.54 -11.73
N THR A 118 -17.85 -1.55 -10.88
CA THR A 118 -17.67 -2.96 -11.23
C THR A 118 -18.41 -3.33 -12.50
N ASN A 119 -17.69 -3.91 -13.46
CA ASN A 119 -18.20 -4.36 -14.75
C ASN A 119 -18.78 -3.26 -15.67
N LYS A 120 -18.53 -1.97 -15.40
CA LYS A 120 -19.08 -0.87 -16.22
C LYS A 120 -18.05 0.04 -16.87
N GLY A 121 -16.80 0.06 -16.39
CA GLY A 121 -15.76 0.98 -16.89
C GLY A 121 -16.05 2.47 -16.66
N GLN A 122 -17.14 2.80 -15.95
CA GLN A 122 -17.54 4.15 -15.62
C GLN A 122 -16.83 4.61 -14.36
N ILE A 123 -16.28 5.84 -14.37
CA ILE A 123 -15.67 6.45 -13.19
C ILE A 123 -16.71 6.59 -12.09
N PHE A 124 -16.33 6.22 -10.87
CA PHE A 124 -17.14 6.46 -9.68
C PHE A 124 -17.09 7.95 -9.29
N ARG A 125 -18.26 8.60 -9.23
CA ARG A 125 -18.41 10.02 -8.85
C ARG A 125 -19.33 10.26 -7.62
N HIS A 126 -19.60 9.23 -6.77
CA HIS A 126 -20.45 9.24 -5.54
C HIS A 126 -21.97 8.92 -5.72
N PRO A 127 -22.70 8.42 -4.67
CA PRO A 127 -22.54 7.14 -3.98
C PRO A 127 -23.52 6.06 -4.50
N SER A 128 -22.96 4.92 -4.91
CA SER A 128 -23.65 3.63 -4.83
C SER A 128 -23.18 2.94 -3.55
N VAL A 129 -24.09 2.28 -2.82
CA VAL A 129 -23.77 1.54 -1.58
C VAL A 129 -22.74 0.44 -1.83
N THR A 130 -22.76 -0.17 -3.01
CA THR A 130 -21.84 -1.27 -3.38
C THR A 130 -20.40 -0.82 -3.66
N ALA A 131 -20.15 0.48 -3.79
CA ALA A 131 -18.87 1.05 -4.17
C ALA A 131 -18.15 1.76 -3.01
N ARG A 132 -18.66 1.63 -1.78
CA ARG A 132 -18.03 2.21 -0.60
C ARG A 132 -16.68 1.53 -0.28
N PRO A 133 -15.71 2.29 0.26
CA PRO A 133 -14.55 1.71 0.96
C PRO A 133 -14.97 0.55 1.86
N LYS A 134 -14.22 -0.55 1.84
CA LYS A 134 -14.45 -1.70 2.72
C LYS A 134 -13.84 -1.46 4.10
N ALA A 135 -12.80 -0.65 4.17
CA ALA A 135 -12.21 -0.13 5.38
C ALA A 135 -12.98 1.13 5.83
N PRO A 136 -13.26 1.28 7.14
CA PRO A 136 -14.01 2.42 7.65
C PRO A 136 -13.25 3.73 7.39
N LEU A 137 -14.00 4.77 6.99
CA LEU A 137 -13.46 6.13 6.90
C LEU A 137 -13.21 6.70 8.30
N LEU A 138 -12.29 7.66 8.42
CA LEU A 138 -11.93 8.24 9.72
C LEU A 138 -13.14 8.92 10.39
N GLU A 139 -13.97 9.57 9.59
CA GLU A 139 -15.24 10.19 9.99
C GLU A 139 -16.21 9.18 10.62
N GLU A 140 -16.26 7.97 10.06
CA GLU A 140 -17.15 6.89 10.49
C GLU A 140 -16.61 6.18 11.72
N ALA A 141 -15.29 5.99 11.79
CA ALA A 141 -14.60 5.39 12.92
C ALA A 141 -14.60 6.28 14.17
N PHE A 142 -14.55 7.61 13.99
CA PHE A 142 -14.56 8.58 15.08
C PHE A 142 -15.54 9.73 14.78
N PRO A 143 -16.80 9.62 15.23
CA PRO A 143 -17.78 10.69 15.14
C PRO A 143 -17.24 11.98 15.76
N HIS A 144 -17.67 13.14 15.23
CA HIS A 144 -17.08 14.47 15.49
C HIS A 144 -16.75 14.80 16.96
N GLU A 145 -17.51 14.26 17.91
CA GLU A 145 -17.33 14.44 19.36
C GLU A 145 -16.15 13.68 19.97
N ASN A 146 -15.65 12.64 19.28
CA ASN A 146 -14.53 11.80 19.71
C ASN A 146 -13.39 11.74 18.69
N ARG A 147 -13.36 12.63 17.69
CA ARG A 147 -12.30 12.65 16.68
C ARG A 147 -10.97 12.93 17.39
N PRO A 148 -10.04 11.95 17.43
CA PRO A 148 -8.80 12.18 18.13
C PRO A 148 -8.03 13.26 17.37
N THR A 149 -7.60 14.30 18.07
CA THR A 149 -6.78 15.33 17.43
C THR A 149 -5.52 14.68 16.85
N LEU A 150 -4.97 15.26 15.79
CA LEU A 150 -3.71 14.81 15.21
C LEU A 150 -2.62 14.63 16.27
N SER A 151 -2.62 15.48 17.30
CA SER A 151 -1.69 15.38 18.43
C SER A 151 -2.03 14.21 19.37
N TYR A 152 -3.31 13.89 19.57
CA TYR A 152 -3.76 12.77 20.40
C TYR A 152 -3.37 11.41 19.82
N MET A 153 -3.51 11.23 18.49
CA MET A 153 -3.07 9.98 17.84
C MET A 153 -1.54 9.84 17.79
N GLN A 154 -0.80 10.95 17.92
CA GLN A 154 0.66 10.94 18.04
C GLN A 154 1.13 10.71 19.48
N ALA A 155 0.30 11.01 20.48
CA ALA A 155 0.64 10.96 21.90
C ALA A 155 0.27 9.64 22.61
N ARG A 156 -0.67 8.84 22.08
CA ARG A 156 -1.02 7.52 22.63
C ARG A 156 -0.12 6.36 22.17
N VAL A 157 1.03 6.69 21.59
CA VAL A 157 2.03 5.72 21.17
C VAL A 157 3.25 5.82 22.04
#